data_AF-X1NTR2-F1
#
_entry.id   AF-X1NTR2-F1
#
_cell.length_a   1.000
_cell.length_b   1.000
_cell.length_c   1.000
_cell.angle_alpha   90.00
_cell.angle_beta   90.00
_cell.angle_gamma   90.00
#
_symmetry.space_group_name_H-M   'P 1'
#
loop_
_entity.id
_entity.type
_entity.pdbx_description
1 polymer ?
#
loop_
_entity_poly.entity_id
_entity_poly.type
_entity_poly.pdbx_seq_one_letter_code
_entity_poly.pdbx_strand_id
1 'polypeptide(L)'
;ASIEEMNLFGGGQKVEAKLELGGRTTYKLAFLEPWLAGTPTSFGFEVYDISTRKKDKEEEEIIAEYDEERLGGKIIFGRKISDSVKLGLELKSERVSHEIISGTLPEGTNEGFTVKRYKFGRL
;
A
#
# COMPACT_ATOMS: atom_id res chain seq x y z
N ALA A 1 -14.98 9.68 -1.34
CA ALA A 1 -15.65 8.66 -2.16
C ALA A 1 -14.75 7.44 -2.28
N SER A 2 -15.31 6.24 -2.14
CA SER A 2 -14.59 4.98 -2.35
C SER A 2 -15.46 4.09 -3.21
N ILE A 3 -14.84 3.42 -4.17
CA ILE A 3 -15.49 2.44 -5.05
C ILE A 3 -14.64 1.19 -4.98
N GLU A 4 -15.27 0.06 -4.69
CA GLU A 4 -14.64 -1.24 -4.66
C GLU A 4 -15.53 -2.22 -5.41
N GLU A 5 -14.95 -2.95 -6.35
CA GLU A 5 -15.62 -4.01 -7.09
C GLU A 5 -14.82 -5.30 -6.93
N MET A 6 -15.48 -6.32 -6.39
CA MET A 6 -14.93 -7.66 -6.26
C MET A 6 -15.66 -8.55 -7.26
N ASN A 7 -14.97 -8.96 -8.34
CA ASN A 7 -15.48 -9.74 -9.49
C ASN A 7 -15.84 -8.90 -10.73
N LEU A 8 -14.97 -7.96 -11.11
CA LEU A 8 -15.09 -7.26 -12.39
C LEU A 8 -15.17 -8.26 -13.56
N PHE A 9 -16.16 -8.11 -14.44
CA PHE A 9 -16.39 -8.97 -15.61
C PHE A 9 -16.62 -10.47 -15.33
N GLY A 10 -16.86 -10.86 -14.07
CA GLY A 10 -17.16 -12.25 -13.71
C GLY A 10 -15.95 -13.19 -13.60
N GLY A 11 -14.71 -12.68 -13.71
CA GLY A 11 -13.48 -13.48 -13.67
C GLY A 11 -12.72 -13.47 -12.34
N GLY A 12 -13.28 -12.87 -11.29
CA GLY A 12 -12.67 -12.75 -9.95
C GLY A 12 -11.71 -11.58 -9.78
N GLN A 13 -11.58 -10.71 -10.79
CA GLN A 13 -10.75 -9.52 -10.74
C GLN A 13 -11.25 -8.55 -9.67
N LYS A 14 -10.34 -7.86 -8.99
CA LYS A 14 -10.67 -6.83 -8.00
C LYS A 14 -10.13 -5.48 -8.45
N VAL A 15 -10.95 -4.43 -8.35
CA VAL A 15 -10.50 -3.04 -8.47
C VAL A 15 -10.98 -2.27 -7.27
N GLU A 16 -10.08 -1.44 -6.75
CA GLU A 16 -10.38 -0.49 -5.69
C GLU A 16 -9.91 0.89 -6.14
N ALA A 17 -10.80 1.88 -6.05
CA ALA A 17 -10.50 3.27 -6.27
C ALA A 17 -10.97 4.08 -5.08
N LYS A 18 -10.04 4.76 -4.41
CA LYS A 18 -10.33 5.59 -3.23
C LYS A 18 -9.90 7.02 -3.49
N LEU A 19 -10.82 7.96 -3.23
CA LEU A 19 -10.60 9.39 -3.29
C LEU A 19 -11.16 10.04 -2.03
N GLU A 20 -10.32 10.55 -1.15
CA GLU A 20 -10.76 11.29 0.03
C GLU A 20 -10.35 12.76 -0.11
N LEU A 21 -11.35 13.65 -0.18
CA LEU A 21 -11.17 15.10 -0.32
C LEU A 21 -11.49 15.76 1.04
N GLY A 22 -10.49 16.40 1.64
CA GLY A 22 -10.57 17.09 2.93
C GLY A 22 -9.40 18.06 3.11
N GLY A 23 -8.98 18.35 4.35
CA GLY A 23 -7.80 19.18 4.63
C GLY A 23 -6.50 18.69 3.96
N ARG A 24 -6.46 17.42 3.55
CA ARG A 24 -5.48 16.79 2.66
C ARG A 24 -6.22 15.81 1.74
N THR A 25 -5.63 15.49 0.58
CA THR A 25 -6.23 14.58 -0.40
C THR A 25 -5.52 13.25 -0.44
N THR A 26 -6.28 12.15 -0.41
CA THR A 26 -5.76 10.78 -0.55
C THR A 26 -6.32 10.14 -1.82
N TYR A 27 -5.43 9.55 -2.62
CA TYR A 27 -5.72 8.80 -3.83
C TYR A 27 -5.16 7.38 -3.73
N LYS A 28 -5.95 6.37 -4.06
CA LYS A 28 -5.48 4.99 -4.19
C LYS A 28 -6.19 4.30 -5.34
N LEU A 29 -5.42 3.61 -6.17
CA LEU A 29 -5.93 2.72 -7.21
C LEU A 29 -5.25 1.36 -7.05
N ALA A 30 -6.04 0.30 -6.98
CA ALA A 30 -5.55 -1.07 -6.94
C ALA A 30 -6.28 -1.95 -7.95
N PHE A 31 -5.55 -2.91 -8.52
CA PHE A 31 -6.07 -3.93 -9.40
C PHE A 31 -5.46 -5.28 -9.07
N LEU A 32 -6.27 -6.35 -9.17
CA LEU A 32 -5.82 -7.73 -9.04
C LEU A 32 -6.50 -8.61 -10.08
N GLU A 33 -5.69 -9.29 -10.90
CA GLU A 33 -6.06 -10.38 -11.79
C GLU A 33 -5.67 -11.72 -11.14
N PRO A 34 -6.62 -12.57 -10.71
CA PRO A 34 -6.32 -13.86 -10.10
C PRO A 34 -5.82 -14.94 -11.09
N TRP A 35 -6.21 -14.85 -12.37
CA TRP A 35 -5.93 -15.84 -13.41
C TRP A 35 -5.33 -15.18 -14.66
N LEU A 36 -4.12 -14.63 -14.51
CA LEU A 36 -3.40 -13.97 -15.59
C LEU A 36 -3.25 -14.93 -16.78
N ALA A 37 -3.84 -14.53 -17.92
CA ALA A 37 -3.91 -15.31 -19.14
C ALA A 37 -4.48 -16.73 -18.95
N GLY A 38 -5.45 -16.91 -18.04
CA GLY A 38 -6.09 -18.20 -17.78
C GLY A 38 -5.22 -19.22 -17.03
N THR A 39 -4.07 -18.80 -16.51
CA THR A 39 -3.17 -19.65 -15.72
C THR A 39 -3.39 -19.41 -14.23
N PRO A 40 -2.99 -20.32 -13.31
CA PRO A 40 -3.03 -20.09 -11.86
C PRO A 40 -1.91 -19.13 -11.41
N THR A 41 -1.76 -18.04 -12.14
CA THR A 41 -0.82 -16.94 -11.90
C THR A 41 -1.65 -15.70 -11.60
N SER A 42 -1.45 -15.08 -10.45
CA SER A 42 -2.06 -13.81 -10.11
C SER A 42 -1.12 -12.65 -10.42
N PHE A 43 -1.66 -11.54 -10.89
CA PHE A 43 -0.95 -10.28 -11.04
C PHE A 43 -1.76 -9.15 -10.40
N GLY A 44 -1.12 -8.31 -9.61
CA GLY A 44 -1.75 -7.14 -9.04
C GLY A 44 -0.83 -5.95 -9.07
N PHE A 45 -1.41 -4.77 -9.07
CA PHE A 45 -0.70 -3.53 -8.84
C PHE A 45 -1.51 -2.60 -7.96
N GLU A 46 -0.82 -1.71 -7.28
CA GLU A 46 -1.42 -0.63 -6.52
C GLU A 46 -0.55 0.60 -6.67
N VAL A 47 -1.18 1.75 -6.85
CA VAL A 47 -0.54 3.07 -6.81
C VAL A 47 -1.32 3.95 -5.86
N TYR A 48 -0.61 4.76 -5.10
CA TYR A 48 -1.23 5.56 -4.06
C TYR A 48 -0.45 6.83 -3.76
N ASP A 49 -1.20 7.84 -3.37
CA ASP A 49 -0.74 9.07 -2.74
C ASP A 49 -1.60 9.27 -1.50
N ILE A 50 -1.03 9.04 -0.33
CA ILE A 50 -1.75 8.99 0.94
C ILE A 50 -1.09 9.96 1.91
N SER A 51 -1.91 10.79 2.53
CA SER A 51 -1.48 11.64 3.64
C SER A 51 -2.14 11.18 4.94
N THR A 52 -1.35 10.95 5.99
CA THR A 52 -1.83 10.49 7.28
C THR A 52 -1.28 11.38 8.39
N ARG A 53 -2.17 11.93 9.20
CA ARG A 53 -1.79 12.66 10.40
C ARG A 53 -1.26 11.71 11.46
N LYS A 54 -0.07 12.01 11.98
CA LYS A 54 0.59 11.29 13.06
C LYS A 54 0.72 12.18 14.28
N LYS A 55 0.54 11.58 15.45
CA LYS A 55 0.77 12.21 16.75
C LYS A 55 1.72 11.32 17.51
N ASP A 56 2.85 11.87 17.88
CA ASP A 56 3.82 11.21 18.73
C ASP A 56 3.55 11.60 20.18
N LYS A 57 3.60 10.61 21.07
CA LYS A 57 3.27 10.79 22.48
C LYS A 57 4.33 10.21 23.38
N GLU A 58 4.71 10.98 24.39
CA GLU A 58 5.58 10.56 25.48
C GLU A 58 4.83 10.80 26.80
N GLU A 59 4.73 9.76 27.64
CA GLU A 59 4.04 9.82 28.95
C GLU A 59 2.65 10.50 28.92
N GLU A 60 1.87 10.23 27.87
CA GLU A 60 0.53 10.78 27.59
C GLU A 60 0.48 12.23 27.03
N GLU A 61 1.60 12.95 26.99
CA GLU A 61 1.72 14.26 26.34
C GLU A 61 2.02 14.13 24.84
N ILE A 62 1.40 14.99 24.02
CA ILE A 62 1.67 15.04 22.58
C ILE A 62 2.93 15.89 22.37
N ILE A 63 4.04 15.23 22.05
CA ILE A 63 5.34 15.88 21.84
C ILE A 63 5.56 16.32 20.39
N ALA A 64 4.84 15.70 19.44
CA ALA A 64 4.87 16.10 18.04
C ALA A 64 3.57 15.76 17.31
N GLU A 65 3.16 16.64 16.40
CA GLU A 65 2.13 16.39 15.42
C GLU A 65 2.73 16.67 14.03
N TYR A 66 2.64 15.69 13.14
CA TYR A 66 3.17 15.80 11.80
C TYR A 66 2.28 15.04 10.83
N ASP A 67 2.26 15.48 9.59
CA ASP A 67 1.60 14.75 8.52
C ASP A 67 2.65 13.93 7.76
N GLU A 68 2.39 12.63 7.61
CA GLU A 68 3.21 11.71 6.84
C GLU A 68 2.59 11.53 5.45
N GLU A 69 3.36 11.86 4.43
CA GLU A 69 2.97 11.70 3.03
C GLU A 69 3.69 10.51 2.42
N ARG A 70 2.91 9.63 1.77
CA ARG A 70 3.41 8.42 1.13
C ARG A 70 2.94 8.40 -0.32
N LEU A 71 3.89 8.65 -1.22
CA LEU A 71 3.69 8.50 -2.66
C LEU A 71 4.40 7.22 -3.10
N GLY A 72 3.65 6.26 -3.64
CA GLY A 72 4.26 5.00 -4.03
C GLY A 72 3.37 4.07 -4.80
N GLY A 73 3.90 2.87 -4.99
CA GLY A 73 3.17 1.78 -5.58
C GLY A 73 3.81 0.43 -5.31
N LYS A 74 3.04 -0.62 -5.57
CA LYS A 74 3.50 -1.99 -5.51
C LYS A 74 3.02 -2.79 -6.70
N ILE A 75 3.83 -3.78 -7.07
CA ILE A 75 3.50 -4.81 -8.04
C ILE A 75 3.58 -6.15 -7.33
N ILE A 76 2.57 -6.99 -7.55
CA ILE A 76 2.43 -8.31 -6.95
C ILE A 76 2.31 -9.34 -8.05
N PHE A 77 3.09 -10.40 -7.97
CA PHE A 77 2.96 -11.60 -8.78
C PHE A 77 2.78 -12.80 -7.87
N GLY A 78 1.85 -13.69 -8.19
CA GLY A 78 1.65 -14.94 -7.47
C GLY A 78 1.52 -16.09 -8.45
N ARG A 79 2.01 -17.29 -8.12
CA ARG A 79 1.82 -18.47 -8.94
C ARG A 79 1.65 -19.73 -8.10
N LYS A 80 0.66 -20.55 -8.41
CA LYS A 80 0.56 -21.91 -7.87
C LYS A 80 1.57 -22.81 -8.59
N ILE A 81 2.50 -23.39 -7.84
CA ILE A 81 3.54 -24.29 -8.39
C ILE A 81 3.11 -25.75 -8.24
N SER A 82 2.41 -26.07 -7.16
CA SER A 82 1.78 -27.37 -6.91
C SER A 82 0.55 -27.16 -6.02
N ASP A 83 -0.17 -28.23 -5.69
CA ASP A 83 -1.33 -28.15 -4.80
C ASP A 83 -1.01 -27.60 -3.40
N SER A 84 0.25 -27.75 -2.95
CA SER A 84 0.70 -27.29 -1.63
C SER A 84 1.67 -26.10 -1.67
N VAL A 85 2.09 -25.64 -2.85
CA VAL A 85 3.12 -24.60 -2.98
C VAL A 85 2.62 -23.42 -3.80
N LYS A 86 2.67 -22.22 -3.19
CA LYS A 86 2.39 -20.94 -3.83
C LYS A 86 3.61 -20.02 -3.77
N LEU A 87 3.89 -19.39 -4.90
CA LEU A 87 5.02 -18.52 -5.11
C LEU A 87 4.51 -17.07 -5.28
N GLY A 88 4.48 -16.25 -4.23
CA GLY A 88 4.26 -14.79 -4.27
C GLY A 88 5.53 -13.90 -4.22
N LEU A 89 5.67 -12.98 -5.18
CA LEU A 89 6.65 -11.89 -5.22
C LEU A 89 5.91 -10.55 -5.10
N GLU A 90 6.33 -9.73 -4.15
CA GLU A 90 5.89 -8.33 -4.06
C GLU A 90 7.10 -7.41 -4.21
N LEU A 91 6.97 -6.40 -5.09
CA LEU A 91 7.91 -5.32 -5.24
C LEU A 91 7.21 -4.02 -4.89
N LYS A 92 7.72 -3.33 -3.87
CA LYS A 92 7.19 -2.06 -3.40
C LYS A 92 8.22 -0.96 -3.58
N SER A 93 7.76 0.22 -3.96
CA SER A 93 8.56 1.44 -4.12
C SER A 93 7.75 2.60 -3.58
N GLU A 94 8.23 3.26 -2.52
CA GLU A 94 7.54 4.40 -1.91
C GLU A 94 8.52 5.51 -1.53
N ARG A 95 8.10 6.76 -1.72
CA ARG A 95 8.70 7.94 -1.10
C ARG A 95 7.88 8.30 0.12
N VAL A 96 8.56 8.49 1.25
CA VAL A 96 7.96 8.99 2.48
C VAL A 96 8.55 10.36 2.79
N SER A 97 7.68 11.34 3.05
CA SER A 97 8.03 12.68 3.52
C SER A 97 7.19 13.06 4.73
N HIS A 98 7.72 13.94 5.57
CA HIS A 98 7.09 14.36 6.81
C HIS A 98 6.98 15.87 6.86
N GLU A 99 5.78 16.38 7.14
CA GLU A 99 5.53 17.81 7.32
C GLU A 99 5.13 18.07 8.77
N ILE A 100 5.97 18.83 9.49
CA ILE A 100 5.74 19.13 10.91
C ILE A 100 4.58 20.13 11.04
N ILE A 101 3.62 19.80 11.90
CA ILE A 101 2.56 20.73 12.33
C ILE A 101 2.94 21.38 13.66
N SER A 102 3.43 20.58 14.63
CA SER A 102 3.93 21.07 15.91
C SER A 102 4.94 20.10 16.53
N GLY A 103 5.82 20.62 17.38
CA GLY A 103 6.86 19.82 18.06
C GLY A 103 8.08 19.54 17.18
N THR A 104 8.78 18.44 17.47
CA THR A 104 9.98 18.00 16.76
C THR A 104 9.80 16.55 16.30
N LEU A 105 10.24 16.21 15.09
CA LEU A 105 10.16 14.83 14.61
C LEU A 105 10.94 13.88 15.54
N PRO A 106 10.37 12.71 15.90
CA PRO A 106 11.07 11.74 16.72
C PRO A 106 12.31 11.19 16.00
N GLU A 107 13.35 10.88 16.77
CA GLU A 107 14.57 10.25 16.25
C GLU A 107 14.24 8.93 15.54
N GLY A 108 14.85 8.71 14.36
CA GLY A 108 14.57 7.53 13.53
C GLY A 108 13.46 7.72 12.48
N THR A 109 12.88 8.91 12.39
CA THR A 109 12.03 9.30 11.25
C THR A 109 12.89 9.36 9.99
N ASN A 110 12.71 8.40 9.08
CA ASN A 110 13.48 8.32 7.83
C ASN A 110 12.69 8.97 6.70
N GLU A 111 13.26 10.00 6.08
CA GLU A 111 12.81 10.51 4.80
C GLU A 111 13.52 9.75 3.67
N GLY A 112 12.78 9.37 2.62
CA GLY A 112 13.39 8.81 1.42
C GLY A 112 12.63 7.67 0.77
N PHE A 113 13.36 6.94 -0.07
CA PHE A 113 12.83 5.88 -0.92
C PHE A 113 12.95 4.52 -0.23
N THR A 114 11.82 3.84 -0.04
CA THR A 114 11.80 2.49 0.53
C THR A 114 11.47 1.47 -0.55
N VAL A 115 12.37 0.48 -0.73
CA VAL A 115 12.10 -0.73 -1.51
C VAL A 115 11.91 -1.90 -0.56
N LYS A 116 10.74 -2.54 -0.59
CA LYS A 116 10.51 -3.79 0.14
C LYS A 116 10.29 -4.92 -0.85
N ARG A 117 10.95 -6.05 -0.59
CA ARG A 117 10.81 -7.30 -1.35
C ARG A 117 10.48 -8.42 -0.38
N TYR A 118 9.29 -9.00 -0.49
CA TYR A 118 8.85 -10.11 0.37
C TYR A 118 8.88 -11.44 -0.39
N LYS A 119 9.10 -12.54 0.34
CA LYS A 119 9.38 -13.88 -0.19
C LYS A 119 8.51 -14.97 0.49
N PHE A 120 8.29 -16.02 -0.31
CA PHE A 120 7.38 -17.17 -0.30
C PHE A 120 7.04 -17.91 1.01
N GLY A 121 5.80 -18.43 1.05
CA GLY A 121 5.28 -19.38 2.05
C GLY A 121 4.73 -20.67 1.42
N ARG A 122 4.95 -21.79 2.12
CA ARG A 122 4.42 -23.13 1.83
C ARG A 122 3.17 -23.33 2.71
N LEU A 123 2.10 -23.95 2.17
CA LEU A 123 0.98 -24.43 2.99
C LEU A 123 1.34 -25.79 3.61
#